data_AF-A0A2W4LU31-F1
#
_entry.id   AF-A0A2W4LU31-F1
#
_cell.length_a   1.000
_cell.length_b   1.000
_cell.length_c   1.000
_cell.angle_alpha   90.00
_cell.angle_beta   90.00
_cell.angle_gamma   90.00
#
_symmetry.space_group_name_H-M   'P 1'
#
loop_
_entity.id
_entity.type
_entity.pdbx_description
1 polymer ?
#
loop_
_entity_poly.entity_id
_entity_poly.type
_entity_poly.pdbx_seq_one_letter_code
_entity_poly.pdbx_strand_id
1 'polypeptide(L)'
;MQTLVTVLLWFSAIGCGLMAGLYFAFSAFIMRAFERIDAPHGIAAMKAINVNILRSSFMPLFVGTTLSSAALVVLAIVDRYAPGALSML
;
A
#
# COMPACT_ATOMS: atom_id res chain seq x y z
N MET A 1 1.99 -21.95 -12.45
CA MET A 1 0.93 -21.26 -11.69
C MET A 1 1.31 -21.08 -10.22
N GLN A 2 1.68 -22.14 -9.48
CA GLN A 2 1.99 -22.06 -8.05
C GLN A 2 3.11 -21.06 -7.70
N THR A 3 4.24 -21.06 -8.41
CA THR A 3 5.34 -20.10 -8.17
C THR A 3 4.89 -18.65 -8.35
N LEU A 4 4.05 -18.36 -9.35
CA LEU A 4 3.52 -17.02 -9.60
C LEU A 4 2.67 -16.54 -8.43
N VAL A 5 1.74 -17.38 -7.96
CA VAL A 5 0.88 -17.10 -6.80
C VAL A 5 1.72 -16.82 -5.56
N THR A 6 2.72 -17.66 -5.27
CA THR A 6 3.60 -17.46 -4.11
C THR A 6 4.32 -16.12 -4.16
N VAL A 7 4.86 -15.75 -5.33
CA VAL A 7 5.53 -14.45 -5.51
C VAL A 7 4.55 -13.30 -5.31
N LEU A 8 3.34 -13.38 -5.88
CA LEU A 8 2.31 -12.35 -5.70
C LEU A 8 1.87 -12.21 -4.24
N LEU A 9 1.71 -13.31 -3.52
CA LEU A 9 1.34 -13.30 -2.10
C LEU A 9 2.42 -12.61 -1.26
N TRP A 10 3.68 -13.00 -1.40
CA TRP A 10 4.78 -12.38 -0.67
C TRP A 10 4.94 -10.90 -1.01
N PHE A 11 4.88 -10.56 -2.29
CA PHE A 11 4.95 -9.17 -2.74
C PHE A 11 3.81 -8.33 -2.17
N SER A 12 2.57 -8.83 -2.22
CA SER A 12 1.40 -8.15 -1.67
C SER A 12 1.46 -8.03 -0.15
N ALA A 13 1.89 -9.08 0.57
CA ALA A 13 2.02 -9.05 2.01
C ALA A 13 3.04 -8.00 2.48
N ILE A 14 4.22 -7.96 1.83
CA ILE A 14 5.25 -6.96 2.13
C ILE A 14 4.76 -5.55 1.78
N GLY A 15 4.18 -5.38 0.58
CA GLY A 15 3.63 -4.10 0.14
C GLY A 15 2.55 -3.57 1.08
N CYS A 16 1.59 -4.41 1.47
CA CYS A 16 0.54 -4.06 2.42
C CYS A 16 1.11 -3.72 3.80
N GLY A 17 2.11 -4.46 4.28
CA GLY A 17 2.80 -4.15 5.54
C GLY A 17 3.49 -2.79 5.52
N LEU A 18 4.19 -2.45 4.42
CA LEU A 18 4.80 -1.14 4.23
C LEU A 18 3.75 -0.02 4.20
N MET A 19 2.65 -0.22 3.49
CA MET A 19 1.54 0.73 3.43
C MET A 19 0.88 0.94 4.80
N ALA A 20 0.64 -0.15 5.54
CA ALA A 20 0.09 -0.09 6.89
C ALA A 20 1.00 0.69 7.83
N GLY A 21 2.31 0.44 7.80
CA GLY A 21 3.29 1.19 8.58
C GLY A 21 3.33 2.68 8.24
N LEU A 22 3.29 3.02 6.95
CA LEU A 22 3.25 4.41 6.51
C LEU A 22 1.99 5.13 7.01
N TYR A 23 0.82 4.53 6.81
CA TYR A 23 -0.44 5.12 7.26
C TYR A 23 -0.52 5.24 8.77
N PHE A 24 0.00 4.24 9.50
CA PHE A 24 0.11 4.31 10.96
C PHE A 24 1.00 5.48 11.39
N ALA A 25 2.19 5.64 10.80
CA ALA A 25 3.08 6.74 11.13
C ALA A 25 2.45 8.11 10.81
N PHE A 26 1.76 8.23 9.67
CA PHE A 26 1.03 9.44 9.31
C PHE A 26 -0.04 9.80 10.33
N SER A 27 -0.89 8.82 10.68
CA SER A 27 -2.01 9.05 11.59
C SER A 27 -1.56 9.29 13.03
N ALA A 28 -0.69 8.43 13.56
CA ALA A 28 -0.32 8.43 14.98
C ALA A 28 0.64 9.57 15.36
N PHE A 29 1.53 9.97 14.44
CA PHE A 29 2.61 10.91 14.72
C PHE A 29 2.55 12.18 13.86
N ILE A 30 2.47 12.04 12.52
CA ILE A 30 2.61 13.19 11.62
C ILE A 30 1.41 14.13 11.75
N MET A 31 0.18 13.62 11.74
CA MET A 31 -1.02 14.47 11.90
C MET A 31 -1.03 15.20 13.25
N ARG A 32 -0.62 14.52 14.33
CA ARG A 32 -0.47 15.15 15.66
C ARG A 32 0.64 16.20 15.71
N ALA A 33 1.71 16.02 14.93
CA ALA A 33 2.74 17.05 14.82
C ALA A 33 2.20 18.27 14.05
N PHE A 34 1.41 18.06 13.00
CA PHE A 34 0.78 19.12 12.22
C PHE A 34 -0.24 19.94 13.02
N GLU A 35 -0.92 19.34 14.00
CA GLU A 35 -1.80 20.06 14.93
C GLU A 35 -1.06 21.15 15.74
N ARG A 36 0.26 21.06 15.87
CA ARG A 36 1.10 22.02 16.58
C ARG A 36 1.73 23.08 15.68
N ILE A 37 1.48 23.03 14.38
CA ILE A 37 2.03 23.93 13.38
C ILE A 37 0.93 24.90 12.94
N ASP A 38 1.28 26.18 12.75
CA ASP A 38 0.35 27.16 12.20
C ASP A 38 -0.20 26.71 10.84
N ALA A 39 -1.50 26.90 10.62
CA ALA A 39 -2.19 26.40 9.42
C ALA A 39 -1.49 26.74 8.07
N PRO A 40 -0.98 27.96 7.83
CA PRO A 40 -0.28 28.27 6.58
C PRO A 40 0.97 27.42 6.36
N HIS A 41 1.76 27.19 7.41
CA HIS A 41 2.98 26.39 7.37
C HIS A 41 2.66 24.90 7.24
N GLY A 42 1.63 24.42 7.95
CA GLY A 42 1.16 23.04 7.83
C GLY A 42 0.67 22.72 6.41
N ILE A 43 -0.12 23.60 5.80
CA ILE A 43 -0.59 23.41 4.41
C ILE A 43 0.58 23.38 3.43
N ALA A 44 1.56 24.27 3.58
CA ALA A 44 2.75 24.30 2.74
C ALA A 44 3.56 23.00 2.85
N ALA A 45 3.77 22.52 4.07
CA ALA A 45 4.45 21.25 4.33
C ALA A 45 3.69 20.06 3.71
N MET A 46 2.37 19.99 3.87
CA MET A 46 1.56 18.91 3.30
C MET A 46 1.61 18.88 1.77
N LYS A 47 1.59 20.05 1.12
CA LYS A 47 1.73 20.14 -0.33
C LYS A 47 3.10 19.63 -0.79
N ALA A 48 4.17 20.02 -0.11
CA ALA A 48 5.52 19.55 -0.43
C ALA A 48 5.64 18.02 -0.26
N ILE A 49 5.10 17.48 0.84
CA ILE A 49 5.02 16.04 1.07
C ILE A 49 4.29 15.33 -0.09
N ASN A 50 3.12 15.81 -0.50
CA ASN A 50 2.35 15.20 -1.58
C ASN A 50 3.10 15.21 -2.92
N VAL A 51 3.78 16.32 -3.25
CA VAL A 51 4.63 16.40 -4.46
C VAL A 51 5.77 15.38 -4.40
N ASN A 52 6.42 15.24 -3.24
CA ASN A 52 7.50 14.28 -3.05
C ASN A 52 7.00 12.83 -3.13
N ILE A 53 5.83 12.52 -2.55
CA ILE A 53 5.20 11.20 -2.62
C ILE A 53 4.92 10.84 -4.08
N LEU A 54 4.32 11.74 -4.86
CA LEU A 54 3.96 11.49 -6.26
C LEU A 54 5.19 11.26 -7.16
N ARG A 55 6.33 11.86 -6.84
CA ARG A 55 7.58 11.71 -7.59
C ARG A 55 8.48 10.57 -7.10
N SER A 56 8.17 10.00 -5.94
CA SER A 56 8.97 8.95 -5.32
C SER A 56 8.64 7.57 -5.88
N SER A 57 9.59 6.64 -5.75
CA SER A 57 9.40 5.20 -6.02
C SER A 57 8.28 4.56 -5.19
N PHE A 58 7.76 5.28 -4.19
CA PHE A 58 6.57 4.91 -3.45
C PHE A 58 5.34 4.70 -4.36
N MET A 59 5.13 5.54 -5.37
CA MET A 59 3.95 5.43 -6.25
C MET A 59 3.90 4.11 -7.03
N PRO A 60 4.98 3.69 -7.72
CA PRO A 60 5.05 2.36 -8.32
C PRO A 60 4.85 1.22 -7.31
N LEU A 61 5.39 1.34 -6.09
CA LEU A 61 5.20 0.33 -5.04
C LEU A 61 3.73 0.25 -4.60
N PHE A 62 3.09 1.39 -4.38
CA PHE A 62 1.68 1.48 -3.98
C PHE A 62 0.75 0.90 -5.04
N VAL A 63 0.91 1.34 -6.28
CA VAL A 63 0.12 0.86 -7.42
C VAL A 63 0.40 -0.62 -7.67
N GLY A 64 1.67 -1.03 -7.62
CA GLY A 64 2.08 -2.42 -7.79
C GLY A 64 1.45 -3.34 -6.75
N THR A 65 1.46 -2.95 -5.47
CA THR A 65 0.83 -3.70 -4.38
C THR A 65 -0.68 -3.81 -4.56
N THR A 66 -1.32 -2.73 -5.01
CA THR A 66 -2.76 -2.72 -5.30
C THR A 66 -3.11 -3.67 -6.45
N LEU A 67 -2.34 -3.59 -7.54
CA LEU A 67 -2.52 -4.45 -8.71
C LEU A 67 -2.22 -5.93 -8.40
N SER A 68 -1.18 -6.23 -7.62
CA SER A 68 -0.85 -7.59 -7.23
C SER A 68 -1.94 -8.21 -6.35
N SER A 69 -2.49 -7.42 -5.42
CA SER A 69 -3.60 -7.85 -4.57
C SER A 69 -4.87 -8.07 -5.40
N ALA A 70 -5.19 -7.17 -6.33
CA ALA A 70 -6.33 -7.34 -7.24
C ALA A 70 -6.17 -8.56 -8.15
N ALA A 71 -4.95 -8.83 -8.64
CA ALA A 71 -4.66 -10.01 -9.44
C ALA A 71 -4.87 -11.31 -8.65
N LEU A 72 -4.47 -11.36 -7.37
CA LEU A 72 -4.73 -12.49 -6.50
C LEU A 72 -6.24 -12.76 -6.34
N VAL A 73 -7.04 -11.71 -6.13
CA VAL A 73 -8.50 -11.84 -6.05
C VAL A 73 -9.09 -12.39 -7.36
N VAL A 74 -8.67 -11.87 -8.51
CA VAL A 74 -9.14 -12.38 -9.82
C VAL A 74 -8.75 -13.85 -10.01
N LEU A 75 -7.51 -14.23 -9.69
CA LEU A 75 -7.06 -15.62 -9.76
C LEU A 75 -7.86 -16.53 -8.83
N ALA A 76 -8.14 -16.07 -7.61
CA ALA A 76 -8.95 -16.80 -6.64
C ALA A 76 -10.37 -17.06 -7.15
N ILE A 77 -10.96 -16.10 -7.88
CA ILE A 77 -12.31 -16.22 -8.46
C ILE A 77 -12.32 -17.11 -9.69
N VAL A 78 -11.28 -17.07 -10.52
CA VAL A 78 -11.19 -17.91 -11.72
C VAL A 78 -10.93 -19.38 -11.36
N ASP A 79 -10.08 -19.64 -10.36
CA ASP A 79 -9.64 -20.98 -9.97
C ASP A 79 -10.13 -21.36 -8.56
N ARG A 80 -11.45 -21.21 -8.32
CA ARG A 80 -12.07 -21.35 -6.98
C ARG A 80 -11.89 -22.73 -6.33
N TYR A 81 -11.64 -23.75 -7.15
CA TYR A 81 -11.52 -25.14 -6.71
C TYR A 81 -10.07 -25.57 -6.49
N ALA A 82 -9.08 -24.70 -6.78
CA ALA A 82 -7.69 -24.99 -6.49
C ALA A 82 -7.41 -24.97 -4.98
N PRO A 83 -6.59 -25.90 -4.47
CA PRO A 83 -6.16 -25.88 -3.08
C PRO A 83 -5.40 -24.58 -2.79
N GLY A 84 -5.90 -23.78 -1.82
CA GLY A 84 -5.31 -22.50 -1.44
C GLY A 84 -5.99 -21.26 -2.03
N ALA A 85 -7.06 -21.38 -2.82
CA ALA A 85 -7.81 -20.23 -3.34
C ALA A 85 -8.29 -19.25 -2.25
N LEU A 86 -8.64 -19.77 -1.05
CA LEU A 86 -9.02 -18.93 0.10
C LEU A 86 -7.88 -18.04 0.62
N SER A 87 -6.62 -18.46 0.52
CA SER A 87 -5.48 -17.65 0.98
C SER A 87 -5.10 -16.50 0.03
N MET A 88 -5.74 -16.42 -1.14
CA MET A 88 -5.55 -15.35 -2.11
C MET A 88 -6.54 -14.18 -1.92
N LEU A 89 -7.52 -14.34 -1.01
CA LEU A 89 -8.50 -13.32 -0.60
C LEU A 89 -8.04 -12.63 0.68
#